data_AF-A0A2P2LBF1-F1
#
_entry.id   AF-A0A2P2LBF1-F1
#
_cell.length_a   1.000
_cell.length_b   1.000
_cell.length_c   1.000
_cell.angle_alpha   90.00
_cell.angle_beta   90.00
_cell.angle_gamma   90.00
#
_symmetry.space_group_name_H-M   'P 1'
#
loop_
_entity.id
_entity.type
_entity.pdbx_description
1 polymer ?
#
loop_
_entity_poly.entity_id
_entity_poly.type
_entity_poly.pdbx_seq_one_letter_code
_entity_poly.pdbx_strand_id
1 'polypeptide(L)'
;MGTDAGEVVETFPWCYSCKVHQSICRELRKVVDRIEKLLPNIEAARPRCQSGIQVLCLLNDALDRAKQVLEHCSESSKLYLVSAFA
;
A
#
# COMPACT_ATOMS: atom_id res chain seq x y z
N MET A 1 -4.22 17.39 32.01
CA MET A 1 -5.46 17.03 31.30
C MET A 1 -5.07 16.29 30.04
N GLY A 2 -5.67 15.12 29.83
CA GLY A 2 -5.15 14.07 28.95
C GLY A 2 -5.10 14.46 27.48
N THR A 3 -4.01 14.07 26.83
CA THR A 3 -3.85 14.11 25.39
C THR A 3 -4.37 12.78 24.85
N ASP A 4 -5.64 12.76 24.44
CA ASP A 4 -6.20 11.63 23.68
C ASP A 4 -5.71 11.77 22.24
N ALA A 5 -4.57 11.12 21.97
CA ALA A 5 -4.12 10.88 20.61
C ALA A 5 -5.08 9.85 20.01
N GLY A 6 -6.20 10.34 19.49
CA GLY A 6 -7.14 9.56 18.71
C GLY A 6 -6.34 8.84 17.62
N GLU A 7 -6.16 7.54 17.82
CA GLU A 7 -5.60 6.64 16.84
C GLU A 7 -6.54 6.70 15.64
N VAL A 8 -6.17 7.49 14.64
CA VAL A 8 -6.79 7.42 13.32
C VAL A 8 -6.41 6.04 12.80
N VAL A 9 -7.26 5.07 13.14
CA VAL A 9 -7.36 3.82 12.39
C VAL A 9 -7.79 4.26 11.00
N GLU A 10 -6.79 4.50 10.16
CA GLU A 10 -6.93 4.63 8.71
C GLU A 10 -7.60 3.34 8.25
N THR A 11 -8.93 3.35 8.27
CA THR A 11 -9.77 2.25 7.85
C THR A 11 -9.70 2.28 6.33
N PHE A 12 -8.64 1.69 5.79
CA PHE A 12 -8.44 1.61 4.35
C PHE A 12 -9.58 0.78 3.75
N PRO A 13 -10.51 1.39 2.98
CA PRO A 13 -11.72 0.73 2.50
C PRO A 13 -11.43 -0.50 1.64
N TRP A 14 -10.23 -0.54 1.04
CA TRP A 14 -9.73 -1.60 0.18
C TRP A 14 -9.28 -2.87 0.92
N CYS A 15 -8.95 -2.80 2.21
CA CYS A 15 -8.42 -3.95 2.95
C CYS A 15 -9.52 -4.98 3.29
N TYR A 16 -10.78 -4.56 3.26
CA TYR A 16 -11.93 -5.41 3.59
C TYR A 16 -12.54 -6.13 2.39
N SER A 17 -12.27 -5.68 1.16
CA SER A 17 -12.92 -6.27 -0.01
C SER A 17 -12.21 -7.51 -0.53
N CYS A 18 -10.92 -7.72 -0.24
CA CYS A 18 -10.21 -8.91 -0.71
C CYS A 18 -10.53 -10.14 0.14
N LYS A 19 -11.52 -10.97 -0.26
CA LYS A 19 -11.95 -12.15 0.51
C LYS A 19 -11.05 -13.37 0.31
N VAL A 20 -10.38 -13.51 -0.83
CA VAL A 20 -9.60 -14.72 -1.19
C VAL A 20 -8.12 -14.59 -0.78
N HIS A 21 -7.52 -13.40 -0.93
CA HIS A 21 -6.10 -13.16 -0.62
C HIS A 21 -5.90 -12.21 0.57
N GLN A 22 -6.88 -12.12 1.48
CA GLN A 22 -6.93 -11.10 2.53
C GLN A 22 -5.64 -11.01 3.36
N SER A 23 -5.05 -12.16 3.74
CA SER A 23 -3.83 -12.18 4.56
C SER A 23 -2.63 -11.63 3.79
N ILE A 24 -2.42 -12.06 2.55
CA ILE A 24 -1.29 -11.63 1.71
C ILE A 24 -1.43 -10.15 1.36
N CYS A 25 -2.63 -9.68 0.97
CA CYS A 25 -2.87 -8.28 0.69
C CYS A 25 -2.69 -7.40 1.93
N ARG A 26 -3.07 -7.88 3.12
CA ARG A 26 -2.86 -7.17 4.37
C ARG A 26 -1.37 -7.03 4.71
N GLU A 27 -0.59 -8.10 4.58
CA GLU A 27 0.86 -8.02 4.83
C GLU A 27 1.57 -7.15 3.80
N LEU A 28 1.21 -7.27 2.51
CA LEU A 28 1.74 -6.40 1.46
C LEU A 28 1.42 -4.92 1.74
N ARG A 29 0.20 -4.61 2.19
CA ARG A 29 -0.20 -3.25 2.55
C ARG A 29 0.65 -2.68 3.69
N LYS A 30 0.89 -3.46 4.75
CA LYS A 30 1.77 -3.02 5.86
C LYS A 30 3.17 -2.66 5.36
N VAL A 31 3.70 -3.40 4.39
CA VAL A 31 5.01 -3.11 3.79
C VAL A 31 4.95 -1.83 2.97
N VAL A 32 3.93 -1.67 2.11
CA VAL A 32 3.71 -0.44 1.34
C VAL A 32 3.61 0.78 2.24
N ASP A 33 2.77 0.75 3.28
CA ASP A 33 2.57 1.86 4.22
C ASP A 33 3.86 2.24 4.95
N ARG A 34 4.69 1.25 5.31
CA ARG A 34 6.01 1.49 5.94
C ARG A 34 6.96 2.19 4.98
N ILE A 35 7.02 1.75 3.74
CA ILE A 35 7.94 2.34 2.74
C ILE A 35 7.46 3.74 2.36
N GLU A 36 6.16 3.98 2.19
CA GLU A 36 5.60 5.31 1.93
C GLU A 36 5.94 6.32 3.02
N LYS A 37 5.97 5.89 4.29
CA LYS A 37 6.41 6.74 5.41
C LYS A 37 7.91 7.06 5.38
N LEU A 38 8.73 6.19 4.78
CA LEU A 38 10.18 6.37 4.70
C LEU A 38 10.62 7.18 3.48
N LEU A 39 9.88 7.08 2.37
CA LEU A 39 10.18 7.74 1.10
C LEU A 39 10.49 9.23 1.23
N PRO A 40 9.67 10.06 1.91
CA PRO A 40 9.93 11.49 2.06
C PRO A 40 11.27 11.78 2.74
N ASN A 41 11.69 10.95 3.70
CA ASN A 41 12.98 11.10 4.36
C ASN A 41 14.14 10.75 3.42
N ILE A 42 13.97 9.72 2.58
CA ILE A 42 14.96 9.32 1.58
C ILE A 42 15.09 10.38 0.48
N GLU A 43 13.97 10.94 0.03
CA GLU A 43 13.93 12.03 -0.95
C GLU A 43 14.54 13.32 -0.39
N ALA A 44 14.24 13.66 0.86
CA ALA A 44 14.80 14.81 1.56
C ALA A 44 16.33 14.71 1.72
N ALA A 45 16.87 13.49 1.86
CA ALA A 45 18.31 13.25 1.89
C ALA A 45 19.00 13.55 0.54
N ARG A 46 18.24 13.73 -0.55
CA ARG A 46 18.70 14.00 -1.93
C ARG A 46 19.90 13.13 -2.30
N PRO A 47 19.70 11.87 -2.74
CA PRO A 47 20.78 11.02 -3.18
C PRO A 47 21.56 11.71 -4.31
N ARG A 48 22.80 12.15 -4.02
CA ARG A 48 23.66 12.84 -5.00
C ARG A 48 24.44 11.88 -5.89
N CYS A 49 24.33 10.57 -5.64
CA CYS A 49 24.96 9.52 -6.42
C CYS A 49 23.98 8.94 -7.45
N GLN A 50 24.47 8.65 -8.66
CA GLN A 50 23.66 8.04 -9.73
C GLN A 50 23.04 6.71 -9.29
N SER A 51 23.79 5.88 -8.55
CA SER A 51 23.28 4.63 -7.99
C SER A 51 22.14 4.86 -7.00
N GLY A 52 22.22 5.88 -6.14
CA GLY A 52 21.17 6.22 -5.19
C GLY A 52 19.88 6.69 -5.88
N ILE A 53 20.02 7.51 -6.93
CA ILE A 53 18.87 7.96 -7.74
C ILE A 53 18.22 6.75 -8.43
N GLN A 54 19.03 5.86 -9.02
CA GLN A 54 18.52 4.69 -9.74
C GLN A 54 17.77 3.72 -8.83
N VAL A 55 18.30 3.46 -7.63
CA VAL A 55 17.64 2.64 -6.61
C VAL A 55 16.33 3.28 -6.14
N LEU A 56 16.31 4.61 -5.97
CA LEU A 56 15.09 5.33 -5.59
C LEU A 56 14.00 5.25 -6.67
N CYS A 57 14.37 5.33 -7.95
CA CYS A 57 13.42 5.10 -9.05
C CYS A 57 12.87 3.67 -9.03
N LEU A 58 13.75 2.66 -8.90
CA LEU A 58 13.32 1.25 -8.82
C LEU A 58 12.39 0.98 -7.64
N LEU A 59 12.65 1.63 -6.49
CA LEU A 59 11.80 1.54 -5.31
C LEU A 59 10.40 2.11 -5.57
N ASN A 60 10.31 3.29 -6.19
CA ASN A 60 9.04 3.90 -6.56
C ASN A 60 8.26 3.02 -7.54
N ASP A 61 8.91 2.52 -8.59
CA ASP A 61 8.24 1.61 -9.54
C ASP A 61 7.74 0.32 -8.87
N ALA A 62 8.49 -0.22 -7.91
CA ALA A 62 8.09 -1.40 -7.14
C ALA A 62 6.87 -1.11 -6.25
N LEU A 63 6.79 0.09 -5.66
CA LEU A 63 5.62 0.51 -4.87
C LEU A 63 4.39 0.68 -5.74
N ASP A 64 4.50 1.31 -6.90
CA ASP A 64 3.35 1.46 -7.82
C ASP A 64 2.82 0.09 -8.26
N ARG A 65 3.71 -0.86 -8.58
CA ARG A 65 3.32 -2.24 -8.87
C ARG A 65 2.62 -2.90 -7.68
N ALA A 66 3.12 -2.71 -6.47
CA ALA A 66 2.48 -3.27 -5.26
C ALA A 66 1.08 -2.67 -5.03
N LYS A 67 0.89 -1.37 -5.28
CA LYS A 67 -0.41 -0.70 -5.20
C LYS A 67 -1.40 -1.25 -6.23
N GLN A 68 -0.95 -1.43 -7.48
CA GLN A 68 -1.76 -2.02 -8.55
C GLN A 68 -2.22 -3.45 -8.19
N VAL A 69 -1.35 -4.26 -7.58
CA VAL A 69 -1.72 -5.60 -7.11
C VAL A 69 -2.80 -5.53 -6.02
N LEU A 70 -2.65 -4.63 -5.05
CA LEU A 70 -3.65 -4.44 -4.00
C LEU A 70 -5.00 -3.96 -4.54
N GLU A 71 -4.99 -3.05 -5.52
CA GLU A 71 -6.18 -2.58 -6.21
C GLU A 71 -6.85 -3.71 -6.99
N HIS A 72 -6.09 -4.45 -7.80
CA HIS A 72 -6.61 -5.59 -8.56
C HIS A 72 -7.20 -6.68 -7.65
N CYS A 73 -6.55 -7.01 -6.53
CA CYS A 73 -7.07 -7.96 -5.54
C CYS A 73 -8.40 -7.52 -4.90
N SER A 74 -8.59 -6.21 -4.79
CA SER A 74 -9.83 -5.62 -4.26
C SER A 74 -10.97 -5.65 -5.29
N GLU A 75 -10.67 -5.43 -6.57
CA GLU A 75 -11.63 -5.38 -7.68
C GLU A 75 -12.06 -6.78 -8.10
N SER A 76 -11.11 -7.72 -8.23
CA SER A 76 -11.39 -9.13 -8.47
C SER A 76 -12.33 -9.70 -7.42
N SER A 77 -12.16 -9.31 -6.15
CA SER A 77 -13.09 -9.72 -5.09
C SER A 77 -14.47 -9.06 -5.15
N LYS A 78 -14.60 -7.90 -5.83
CA LYS A 78 -15.91 -7.30 -6.16
C LYS A 78 -16.58 -8.03 -7.34
N LEU A 79 -15.81 -8.49 -8.33
CA LEU A 79 -16.34 -9.23 -9.49
C LEU A 79 -17.00 -10.56 -9.06
N TYR A 80 -16.47 -11.24 -8.04
CA TYR A 80 -17.11 -12.43 -7.47
C TYR A 80 -18.46 -12.15 -6.76
N LEU A 81 -18.77 -10.90 -6.40
CA LEU A 81 -20.06 -10.55 -5.79
C LEU A 81 -21.14 -10.29 -6.84
N VAL A 82 -20.77 -9.92 -8.08
CA VAL A 82 -21.73 -9.65 -9.16
C VAL A 82 -22.21 -10.95 -9.82
N SER A 83 -21.39 -12.00 -9.85
CA SER A 83 -21.75 -13.29 -10.44
C SER A 83 -22.63 -14.19 -9.55
N ALA A 84 -22.91 -13.79 -8.31
CA ALA A 84 -23.77 -14.55 -7.38
C ALA A 84 -25.27 -14.17 -7.44
N PHE A 85 -25.65 -13.25 -8.34
CA PHE A 85 -27.03 -12.78 -8.54
C PHE A 85 -27.52 -12.95 -9.99
N ALA A 86 -26.98 -13.92 -10.74
CA ALA A 86 -27.48 -14.31 -12.06
C ALA A 86 -28.22 -15.65 -12.00
#